data_AF-A0A423KBH5-F1
#
_entry.id   AF-A0A423KBH5-F1
#
_cell.length_a   1.000
_cell.length_b   1.000
_cell.length_c   1.000
_cell.angle_alpha   90.00
_cell.angle_beta   90.00
_cell.angle_gamma   90.00
#
_symmetry.space_group_name_H-M   'P 1'
#
loop_
_entity.id
_entity.type
_entity.pdbx_description
1 polymer ?
#
loop_
_entity_poly.entity_id
_entity_poly.type
_entity_poly.pdbx_seq_one_letter_code
_entity_poly.pdbx_strand_id
1 'polypeptide(L)'
;MDSHWRHPMQALNKILMTLCLVLPCIANAEPRPEHMVYLRSIAPGIEQDIRYATAHNFTGHPLDGYEAPECLLSEEAAKALARVQTALQAQGYGLKVFDCYRPARAVADMGNFAKVPGDPTKAEFYPRVDKQDFWRLGYVARISGHSKGSTVDLTLTSPKAPPAAIWSPSAPQVDCTAPYGQRWQDGALDMGTGFDCFDEPAHADSTAINASAKTNRQRLTSAMEKEGFVGYSKEWWHFTYTGNPALNQVMDFPITPLALSTSQQLIIVTTKNWSATQGTAQRYERHGKTFQKIGEPFAVVIGKSGLAWGKGLTVVEPRQGPVKREGDGKAPAGIFKLGTAFGYDKTADTQLPYLPLTPTLECVDDSQSKRYNELVDGATVAKDWNSSETMRRDDDMYRNGIFIEHNTPAVAGAGSCIFFHIWRGPTSPTLGCTAMDPADIKRLLGWLDPGQMPLLVQLPEAEYVQLRERWGLPER
;
A
#
# COMPACT_ATOMS: atom_id res chain seq x y z
N MET A 1 -23.13 -91.10 -3.01
CA MET A 1 -22.38 -90.54 -1.88
C MET A 1 -21.51 -89.44 -2.45
N ASP A 2 -21.59 -88.26 -1.84
CA ASP A 2 -20.87 -87.00 -2.13
C ASP A 2 -21.21 -86.35 -3.49
N SER A 3 -22.13 -85.36 -3.57
CA SER A 3 -22.03 -83.95 -3.09
C SER A 3 -20.85 -83.22 -3.77
N HIS A 4 -20.94 -82.08 -4.45
CA HIS A 4 -21.91 -80.99 -4.51
C HIS A 4 -21.81 -80.25 -5.86
N TRP A 5 -22.91 -79.58 -6.18
CA TRP A 5 -23.17 -78.70 -7.31
C TRP A 5 -22.21 -77.49 -7.38
N ARG A 6 -21.80 -77.09 -8.59
CA ARG A 6 -21.20 -75.78 -8.89
C ARG A 6 -22.13 -75.00 -9.83
N HIS A 7 -22.68 -73.89 -9.36
CA HIS A 7 -23.19 -72.80 -10.20
C HIS A 7 -22.21 -71.61 -10.13
N PRO A 8 -22.05 -70.82 -11.20
CA PRO A 8 -21.07 -69.74 -11.27
C PRO A 8 -21.63 -68.44 -10.67
N MET A 9 -20.88 -67.80 -9.77
CA MET A 9 -21.13 -66.42 -9.34
C MET A 9 -20.33 -65.45 -10.21
N GLN A 10 -21.06 -64.51 -10.80
CA GLN A 10 -20.55 -63.38 -11.56
C GLN A 10 -19.80 -62.41 -10.61
N ALA A 11 -18.55 -62.08 -10.95
CA ALA A 11 -17.78 -61.07 -10.23
C ALA A 11 -18.25 -59.67 -10.64
N LEU A 12 -18.90 -58.97 -9.71
CA LEU A 12 -19.29 -57.57 -9.84
C LEU A 12 -18.06 -56.68 -9.59
N ASN A 13 -17.48 -56.12 -10.66
CA ASN A 13 -16.37 -55.16 -10.57
C ASN A 13 -16.91 -53.82 -10.06
N LYS A 14 -16.77 -53.53 -8.76
CA LYS A 14 -17.06 -52.20 -8.20
C LYS A 14 -15.86 -51.29 -8.45
N ILE A 15 -15.95 -50.45 -9.47
CA ILE A 15 -15.04 -49.32 -9.69
C ILE A 15 -15.39 -48.25 -8.64
N LEU A 16 -14.53 -48.10 -7.64
CA LEU A 16 -14.61 -47.01 -6.67
C LEU A 16 -13.97 -45.77 -7.32
N MET A 17 -14.80 -44.88 -7.88
CA MET A 17 -14.37 -43.55 -8.32
C MET A 17 -14.08 -42.71 -7.07
N THR A 18 -12.81 -42.65 -6.66
CA THR A 18 -12.35 -41.72 -5.65
C THR A 18 -12.35 -40.32 -6.26
N LEU A 19 -13.38 -39.53 -5.96
CA LEU A 19 -13.46 -38.12 -6.30
C LEU A 19 -12.41 -37.37 -5.46
N CYS A 20 -11.20 -37.17 -6.01
CA CYS A 20 -10.23 -36.24 -5.44
C CYS A 20 -10.78 -34.82 -5.59
N LEU A 21 -11.47 -34.34 -4.55
CA LEU A 21 -11.68 -32.92 -4.34
C LEU A 21 -10.31 -32.26 -4.21
N VAL A 22 -9.85 -31.63 -5.28
CA VAL A 22 -8.74 -30.67 -5.21
C VAL A 22 -9.30 -29.45 -4.48
N LEU A 23 -9.25 -29.46 -3.15
CA LEU A 23 -9.36 -28.24 -2.39
C LEU A 23 -8.14 -27.39 -2.78
N PRO A 24 -8.32 -26.18 -3.32
CA PRO A 24 -7.21 -25.25 -3.39
C PRO A 24 -6.73 -25.03 -1.96
N CYS A 25 -5.50 -25.43 -1.66
CA CYS A 25 -4.82 -24.97 -0.46
C CYS A 25 -4.82 -23.44 -0.54
N ILE A 26 -5.71 -22.81 0.22
CA ILE A 26 -5.52 -21.40 0.58
C ILE A 26 -4.23 -21.42 1.38
N ALA A 27 -3.14 -20.99 0.75
CA ALA A 27 -1.89 -20.79 1.45
C ALA A 27 -2.15 -19.67 2.45
N ASN A 28 -2.35 -20.04 3.72
CA ASN A 28 -2.52 -19.09 4.80
C ASN A 28 -1.28 -18.19 4.84
N ALA A 29 -1.48 -16.88 4.79
CA ALA A 29 -0.37 -15.95 4.92
C ALA A 29 0.29 -16.13 6.30
N GLU A 30 1.61 -16.28 6.31
CA GLU A 30 2.35 -16.36 7.57
C GLU A 30 2.17 -15.05 8.35
N PRO A 31 2.03 -15.09 9.69
CA PRO A 31 2.02 -13.87 10.48
C PRO A 31 3.42 -13.23 10.45
N ARG A 32 3.47 -11.89 10.38
CA ARG A 32 4.72 -11.14 10.52
C ARG A 32 5.45 -11.53 11.82
N PRO A 33 6.71 -11.99 11.77
CA PRO A 33 7.50 -12.27 12.97
C PRO A 33 7.75 -11.03 13.82
N GLU A 34 7.85 -11.19 15.15
CA GLU A 34 7.98 -10.06 16.08
C GLU A 34 9.27 -9.23 15.85
N HIS A 35 10.35 -9.87 15.40
CA HIS A 35 11.63 -9.22 15.11
C HIS A 35 11.62 -8.39 13.80
N MET A 36 10.59 -8.52 12.96
CA MET A 36 10.46 -7.77 11.72
C MET A 36 9.74 -6.46 11.98
N VAL A 37 10.44 -5.34 12.01
CA VAL A 37 9.91 -4.03 12.41
C VAL A 37 9.77 -3.09 11.21
N TYR A 38 8.82 -2.16 11.30
CA TYR A 38 8.71 -1.08 10.33
C TYR A 38 9.88 -0.11 10.53
N LEU A 39 10.61 0.19 9.44
CA LEU A 39 11.76 1.08 9.52
C LEU A 39 11.39 2.45 10.08
N ARG A 40 10.22 3.00 9.70
CA ARG A 40 9.76 4.31 10.19
C ARG A 40 9.55 4.37 11.70
N SER A 41 9.35 3.25 12.37
CA SER A 41 9.23 3.19 13.84
C SER A 41 10.59 3.32 14.54
N ILE A 42 11.70 3.05 13.83
CA ILE A 42 13.07 3.10 14.36
C ILE A 42 13.84 4.30 13.81
N ALA A 43 13.67 4.61 12.53
CA ALA A 43 14.35 5.67 11.79
C ALA A 43 13.35 6.47 10.94
N PRO A 44 12.46 7.29 11.56
CA PRO A 44 11.42 8.03 10.85
C PRO A 44 11.95 9.06 9.85
N GLY A 45 13.23 9.46 9.97
CA GLY A 45 13.89 10.41 9.06
C GLY A 45 14.45 9.80 7.78
N ILE A 46 14.32 8.48 7.55
CA ILE A 46 14.71 7.84 6.30
C ILE A 46 13.51 7.89 5.34
N GLU A 47 13.73 8.43 4.14
CA GLU A 47 12.70 8.50 3.10
C GLU A 47 12.39 7.09 2.58
N GLN A 48 11.12 6.81 2.28
CA GLN A 48 10.70 5.51 1.73
C GLN A 48 9.99 5.71 0.40
N ASP A 49 10.55 5.14 -0.65
CA ASP A 49 10.01 5.12 -2.02
C ASP A 49 9.92 3.66 -2.47
N ILE A 50 9.03 2.89 -1.81
CA ILE A 50 8.96 1.43 -1.94
C ILE A 50 8.44 1.04 -3.32
N ARG A 51 9.35 0.78 -4.26
CA ARG A 51 9.04 0.69 -5.71
C ARG A 51 8.13 -0.47 -6.07
N TYR A 52 8.32 -1.60 -5.39
CA TYR A 52 7.53 -2.80 -5.65
C TYR A 52 6.10 -2.72 -5.11
N ALA A 53 5.76 -1.69 -4.33
CA ALA A 53 4.37 -1.36 -4.00
C ALA A 53 3.67 -0.50 -5.08
N THR A 54 4.37 -0.21 -6.19
CA THR A 54 3.89 0.65 -7.28
C THR A 54 4.12 -0.01 -8.64
N ALA A 55 3.55 0.54 -9.72
CA ALA A 55 3.84 0.09 -11.08
C ALA A 55 5.16 0.64 -11.65
N HIS A 56 5.83 1.58 -10.98
CA HIS A 56 7.11 2.14 -11.44
C HIS A 56 8.29 1.28 -10.98
N ASN A 57 8.34 0.06 -11.52
CA ASN A 57 9.44 -0.89 -11.36
C ASN A 57 9.60 -1.72 -12.65
N PHE A 58 10.64 -2.55 -12.71
CA PHE A 58 10.98 -3.31 -13.93
C PHE A 58 9.90 -4.32 -14.39
N THR A 59 8.92 -4.66 -13.55
CA THR A 59 7.79 -5.54 -13.93
C THR A 59 6.56 -4.78 -14.45
N GLY A 60 6.51 -3.46 -14.24
CA GLY A 60 5.38 -2.62 -14.66
C GLY A 60 4.11 -2.75 -13.82
N HIS A 61 4.14 -3.45 -12.67
CA HIS A 61 3.02 -3.59 -11.75
C HIS A 61 3.50 -3.74 -10.29
N PRO A 62 2.66 -3.43 -9.29
CA PRO A 62 2.98 -3.73 -7.90
C PRO A 62 3.12 -5.25 -7.70
N LEU A 63 4.16 -5.68 -6.99
CA LEU A 63 4.45 -7.09 -6.79
C LEU A 63 3.58 -7.71 -5.71
N ASP A 64 3.26 -8.99 -5.87
CA ASP A 64 2.49 -9.74 -4.88
C ASP A 64 3.13 -9.64 -3.48
N GLY A 65 2.30 -9.45 -2.46
CA GLY A 65 2.71 -9.26 -1.06
C GLY A 65 3.06 -7.83 -0.66
N TYR A 66 3.27 -6.89 -1.58
CA TYR A 66 3.39 -5.47 -1.26
C TYR A 66 2.00 -4.82 -1.13
N GLU A 67 1.33 -5.07 0.00
CA GLU A 67 -0.01 -4.51 0.24
C GLU A 67 0.03 -3.04 0.73
N ALA A 68 1.21 -2.54 1.09
CA ALA A 68 1.48 -1.15 1.46
C ALA A 68 2.93 -0.75 1.09
N PRO A 69 3.20 0.53 0.83
CA PRO A 69 4.55 1.05 0.58
C PRO A 69 5.31 1.23 1.91
N GLU A 70 5.64 0.11 2.57
CA GLU A 70 6.29 0.08 3.88
C GLU A 70 7.59 -0.73 3.84
N CYS A 71 8.68 -0.15 4.35
CA CYS A 71 9.93 -0.87 4.58
C CYS A 71 9.87 -1.62 5.92
N LEU A 72 9.97 -2.95 5.86
CA LEU A 72 10.22 -3.80 7.03
C LEU A 72 11.64 -4.36 7.00
N LEU A 73 12.29 -4.39 8.15
CA LEU A 73 13.61 -5.00 8.34
C LEU A 73 13.64 -5.77 9.66
N SER A 74 14.60 -6.67 9.84
CA SER A 74 14.93 -7.16 11.18
C SER A 74 15.27 -5.96 12.08
N GLU A 75 14.90 -6.03 13.35
CA GLU A 75 15.11 -4.93 14.29
C GLU A 75 16.57 -4.48 14.35
N GLU A 76 17.51 -5.41 14.27
CA GLU A 76 18.94 -5.11 14.27
C GLU A 76 19.40 -4.41 12.98
N ALA A 77 18.93 -4.87 11.81
CA ALA A 77 19.22 -4.20 10.54
C ALA A 77 18.61 -2.78 10.51
N ALA A 78 17.38 -2.60 11.01
CA ALA A 78 16.74 -1.28 11.12
C ALA A 78 17.54 -0.33 12.04
N LYS A 79 18.01 -0.83 13.19
CA LYS A 79 18.86 -0.05 14.12
C LYS A 79 20.22 0.28 13.50
N ALA A 80 20.82 -0.64 12.76
CA ALA A 80 22.07 -0.39 12.04
C ALA A 80 21.88 0.69 10.97
N LEU A 81 20.82 0.59 10.18
CA LEU A 81 20.48 1.58 9.16
C LEU A 81 20.20 2.97 9.76
N ALA A 82 19.57 3.03 10.95
CA ALA A 82 19.38 4.27 11.69
C ALA A 82 20.72 4.96 12.03
N ARG A 83 21.76 4.19 12.39
CA ARG A 83 23.10 4.74 12.66
C ARG A 83 23.78 5.23 11.38
N VAL A 84 23.62 4.51 10.26
CA VAL A 84 24.06 4.98 8.93
C VAL A 84 23.42 6.34 8.61
N GLN A 85 22.10 6.46 8.79
CA GLN A 85 21.37 7.72 8.60
C GLN A 85 21.95 8.84 9.46
N THR A 86 22.16 8.60 10.77
CA THR A 86 22.75 9.62 11.66
C THR A 86 24.15 10.06 11.20
N ALA A 87 25.00 9.13 10.78
CA ALA A 87 26.35 9.43 10.31
C ALA A 87 26.36 10.23 8.99
N LEU A 88 25.42 9.96 8.08
CA LEU A 88 25.26 10.68 6.82
C LEU A 88 24.62 12.06 7.02
N GLN A 89 23.67 12.20 7.95
CA GLN A 89 23.05 13.47 8.31
C GLN A 89 24.07 14.47 8.83
N ALA A 90 25.04 14.02 9.63
CA ALA A 90 26.16 14.85 10.09
C ALA A 90 27.02 15.42 8.93
N GLN A 91 26.91 14.85 7.73
CA GLN A 91 27.60 15.28 6.51
C GLN A 91 26.68 16.01 5.52
N GLY A 92 25.41 16.26 5.88
CA GLY A 92 24.43 16.92 5.02
C GLY A 92 23.74 16.01 4.00
N TYR A 93 23.78 14.69 4.20
CA TYR A 93 23.10 13.69 3.36
C TYR A 93 21.99 12.98 4.14
N GLY A 94 21.03 12.41 3.42
CA GLY A 94 20.03 11.49 3.95
C GLY A 94 20.02 10.17 3.19
N LEU A 95 19.22 9.22 3.66
CA LEU A 95 18.93 7.97 2.99
C LEU A 95 17.50 7.96 2.44
N LYS A 96 17.34 7.29 1.31
CA LYS A 96 16.05 6.86 0.75
C LYS A 96 16.11 5.37 0.44
N VAL A 97 15.13 4.61 0.89
CA VAL A 97 15.01 3.16 0.62
C VAL A 97 14.00 2.91 -0.50
N PHE A 98 14.35 1.98 -1.40
CA PHE A 98 13.51 1.52 -2.51
C PHE A 98 12.90 0.13 -2.27
N ASP A 99 13.62 -0.72 -1.52
CA ASP A 99 13.12 -2.02 -1.08
C ASP A 99 13.80 -2.47 0.22
N CYS A 100 13.13 -3.32 0.99
CA CYS A 100 13.61 -3.87 2.26
C CYS A 100 13.25 -5.35 2.33
N TYR A 101 12.50 -5.80 3.35
CA TYR A 101 11.88 -7.12 3.30
C TYR A 101 11.04 -7.29 2.02
N ARG A 102 11.29 -8.37 1.28
CA ARG A 102 10.56 -8.76 0.08
C ARG A 102 9.93 -10.13 0.31
N PRO A 103 8.59 -10.26 0.36
CA PRO A 103 7.93 -11.55 0.52
C PRO A 103 8.38 -12.56 -0.53
N ALA A 104 8.46 -13.85 -0.18
CA ALA A 104 8.86 -14.88 -1.13
C ALA A 104 7.93 -14.92 -2.37
N ARG A 105 6.65 -14.59 -2.20
CA ARG A 105 5.69 -14.44 -3.31
C ARG A 105 6.05 -13.32 -4.30
N ALA A 106 6.62 -12.20 -3.85
CA ALA A 106 7.12 -11.16 -4.75
C ALA A 106 8.31 -11.66 -5.58
N VAL A 107 9.19 -12.48 -5.01
CA VAL A 107 10.29 -13.11 -5.75
C VAL A 107 9.73 -14.08 -6.80
N ALA A 108 8.69 -14.85 -6.45
CA ALA A 108 8.00 -15.72 -7.39
C ALA A 108 7.34 -14.92 -8.53
N ASP A 109 6.76 -13.77 -8.22
CA ASP A 109 6.16 -12.83 -9.18
C ASP A 109 7.19 -12.28 -10.17
N MET A 110 8.32 -11.74 -9.67
CA MET A 110 9.46 -11.34 -10.51
C MET A 110 9.92 -12.49 -11.43
N GLY A 111 9.94 -13.72 -10.90
CA GLY A 111 10.30 -14.90 -11.67
C GLY A 111 9.25 -15.32 -12.70
N ASN A 112 7.97 -15.02 -12.47
CA ASN A 112 6.90 -15.23 -13.45
C ASN A 112 6.96 -14.17 -14.55
N PHE A 113 7.20 -12.91 -14.19
CA PHE A 113 7.43 -11.81 -15.13
C PHE A 113 8.53 -12.13 -16.15
N ALA A 114 9.64 -12.72 -15.70
CA ALA A 114 10.75 -13.13 -16.56
C ALA A 114 10.40 -14.26 -17.55
N LYS A 115 9.29 -14.99 -17.35
CA LYS A 115 8.87 -16.14 -18.19
C LYS A 115 7.74 -15.80 -19.15
N VAL A 116 6.81 -14.93 -18.76
CA VAL A 116 5.63 -14.59 -19.57
C VAL A 116 6.00 -13.63 -20.70
N PRO A 117 5.29 -13.61 -21.86
CA PRO A 117 5.55 -12.63 -22.91
C PRO A 117 5.29 -11.17 -22.49
N GLY A 118 5.97 -10.22 -23.14
CA GLY A 118 5.74 -8.77 -23.00
C GLY A 118 6.75 -8.07 -22.09
N ASP A 119 7.22 -6.89 -22.48
CA ASP A 119 8.24 -6.14 -21.76
C ASP A 119 7.80 -4.69 -21.51
N PRO A 120 6.83 -4.47 -20.60
CA PRO A 120 6.12 -3.21 -20.46
C PRO A 120 7.03 -2.04 -20.10
N THR A 121 8.20 -2.30 -19.50
CA THR A 121 9.12 -1.28 -19.00
C THR A 121 10.57 -1.44 -19.50
N LYS A 122 10.77 -2.21 -20.59
CA LYS A 122 12.10 -2.54 -21.13
C LYS A 122 12.95 -1.32 -21.42
N ALA A 123 12.35 -0.31 -22.04
CA ALA A 123 13.08 0.87 -22.50
C ALA A 123 13.71 1.64 -21.34
N GLU A 124 13.14 1.56 -20.15
CA GLU A 124 13.66 2.18 -18.94
C GLU A 124 14.65 1.25 -18.20
N PHE A 125 14.25 0.06 -17.77
CA PHE A 125 15.01 -0.70 -16.77
C PHE A 125 16.03 -1.69 -17.34
N TYR A 126 15.80 -2.24 -18.54
CA TYR A 126 16.63 -3.31 -19.12
C TYR A 126 16.70 -3.22 -20.66
N PRO A 127 17.02 -2.06 -21.25
CA PRO A 127 16.90 -1.86 -22.70
C PRO A 127 17.86 -2.72 -23.53
N ARG A 128 18.95 -3.20 -22.92
CA ARG A 128 20.00 -4.02 -23.55
C ARG A 128 20.00 -5.48 -23.08
N VAL A 129 19.10 -5.86 -22.18
CA VAL A 129 19.04 -7.19 -21.58
C VAL A 129 17.71 -7.86 -21.92
N ASP A 130 17.77 -9.12 -22.31
CA ASP A 130 16.58 -9.93 -22.46
C ASP A 130 16.18 -10.52 -21.10
N LYS A 131 14.92 -10.39 -20.72
CA LYS A 131 14.46 -10.80 -19.38
C LYS A 131 14.63 -12.28 -19.07
N GLN A 132 14.75 -13.12 -20.10
CA GLN A 132 15.09 -14.54 -19.95
C GLN A 132 16.48 -14.75 -19.31
N ASP A 133 17.36 -13.77 -19.45
CA ASP A 133 18.72 -13.79 -18.91
C ASP A 133 18.83 -13.23 -17.49
N PHE A 134 17.75 -12.71 -16.88
CA PHE A 134 17.83 -12.09 -15.54
C PHE A 134 18.47 -13.00 -14.48
N TRP A 135 18.16 -14.30 -14.47
CA TRP A 135 18.81 -15.24 -13.54
C TRP A 135 20.27 -15.50 -13.87
N ARG A 136 20.59 -15.65 -15.17
CA ARG A 136 21.96 -15.93 -15.64
C ARG A 136 22.87 -14.75 -15.32
N LEU A 137 22.36 -13.54 -15.50
CA LEU A 137 23.06 -12.29 -15.23
C LEU A 137 23.00 -11.88 -13.76
N GLY A 138 22.13 -12.47 -12.95
CA GLY A 138 22.05 -12.28 -11.50
C GLY A 138 21.25 -11.05 -11.05
N TYR A 139 20.42 -10.47 -11.92
CA TYR A 139 19.51 -9.35 -11.60
C TYR A 139 18.22 -9.82 -10.92
N VAL A 140 17.82 -11.07 -11.14
CA VAL A 140 16.71 -11.70 -10.41
C VAL A 140 17.23 -12.96 -9.72
N ALA A 141 17.08 -13.00 -8.40
CA ALA A 141 17.45 -14.16 -7.60
C ALA A 141 16.33 -15.21 -7.56
N ARG A 142 16.67 -16.50 -7.49
CA ARG A 142 15.69 -17.56 -7.18
C ARG A 142 15.33 -17.60 -5.70
N ILE A 143 16.26 -17.17 -4.85
CA ILE A 143 16.10 -17.00 -3.40
C ILE A 143 16.74 -15.66 -3.08
N SER A 144 15.94 -14.70 -2.65
CA SER A 144 16.41 -13.34 -2.37
C SER A 144 16.86 -13.17 -0.92
N GLY A 145 17.94 -12.40 -0.70
CA GLY A 145 18.35 -11.96 0.63
C GLY A 145 17.28 -11.10 1.31
N HIS A 146 16.53 -10.32 0.52
CA HIS A 146 15.41 -9.50 0.99
C HIS A 146 14.34 -10.32 1.71
N SER A 147 14.09 -11.55 1.28
CA SER A 147 13.09 -12.42 1.93
C SER A 147 13.49 -12.91 3.31
N LYS A 148 14.72 -12.59 3.77
CA LYS A 148 15.22 -12.84 5.12
C LYS A 148 15.17 -11.60 6.02
N GLY A 149 14.76 -10.46 5.47
CA GLY A 149 14.51 -9.22 6.23
C GLY A 149 15.76 -8.43 6.65
N SER A 150 16.95 -8.79 6.19
CA SER A 150 18.20 -8.10 6.55
C SER A 150 18.89 -7.43 5.35
N THR A 151 18.21 -7.36 4.20
CA THR A 151 18.71 -6.72 2.97
C THR A 151 17.86 -5.49 2.66
N VAL A 152 18.51 -4.45 2.16
CA VAL A 152 17.91 -3.17 1.80
C VAL A 152 18.49 -2.66 0.49
N ASP A 153 17.62 -2.12 -0.35
CA ASP A 153 17.98 -1.37 -1.55
C ASP A 153 17.77 0.12 -1.28
N LEU A 154 18.82 0.93 -1.41
CA LEU A 154 18.79 2.33 -0.99
C LEU A 154 19.75 3.25 -1.76
N THR A 155 19.55 4.55 -1.56
CA THR A 155 20.35 5.62 -2.14
C THR A 155 20.56 6.78 -1.18
N LEU A 156 21.35 7.77 -1.61
CA LEU A 156 21.60 9.02 -0.89
C LEU A 156 20.66 10.12 -1.37
N THR A 157 20.14 10.92 -0.44
CA THR A 157 19.47 12.19 -0.70
C THR A 157 20.30 13.36 -0.18
N SER A 158 20.04 14.56 -0.67
CA SER A 158 20.59 15.80 -0.11
C SER A 158 19.74 17.00 -0.55
N PRO A 159 19.87 18.17 0.09
CA PRO A 159 19.24 19.40 -0.38
C PRO A 159 19.65 19.84 -1.81
N LYS A 160 20.71 19.26 -2.37
CA LYS A 160 21.16 19.52 -3.75
C LYS A 160 20.53 18.59 -4.78
N ALA A 161 19.83 17.53 -4.35
CA ALA A 161 19.07 16.68 -5.25
C ALA A 161 17.88 17.47 -5.84
N PRO A 162 17.52 17.26 -7.12
CA PRO A 162 16.27 17.77 -7.64
C PRO A 162 15.09 17.19 -6.85
N PRO A 163 13.95 17.87 -6.77
CA PRO A 163 12.76 17.29 -6.15
C PRO A 163 12.31 16.04 -6.91
N ALA A 164 11.72 15.08 -6.20
CA ALA A 164 11.13 13.91 -6.85
C ALA A 164 9.96 14.33 -7.76
N ALA A 165 9.94 13.82 -8.98
CA ALA A 165 8.83 13.95 -9.89
C ALA A 165 7.70 12.99 -9.49
N ILE A 166 6.46 13.34 -9.86
CA ILE A 166 5.33 12.41 -9.72
C ILE A 166 5.34 11.49 -10.95
N TRP A 167 5.44 10.18 -10.74
CA TRP A 167 5.35 9.21 -11.82
C TRP A 167 3.89 8.95 -12.22
N SER A 168 3.65 8.71 -13.51
CA SER A 168 2.38 8.19 -14.02
C SER A 168 2.64 7.04 -15.00
N PRO A 169 1.68 6.10 -15.18
CA PRO A 169 1.81 5.02 -16.18
C PRO A 169 1.95 5.51 -17.63
N SER A 170 1.58 6.76 -17.90
CA SER A 170 1.73 7.40 -19.21
C SER A 170 3.05 8.15 -19.39
N ALA A 171 3.90 8.20 -18.36
CA ALA A 171 5.19 8.85 -18.45
C ALA A 171 6.08 8.16 -19.50
N PRO A 172 6.80 8.93 -20.34
CA PRO A 172 7.76 8.36 -21.27
C PRO A 172 8.84 7.58 -20.51
N GLN A 173 9.13 6.36 -20.97
CA GLN A 173 10.24 5.58 -20.45
C GLN A 173 11.57 6.18 -20.90
N VAL A 174 12.51 6.34 -19.98
CA VAL A 174 13.85 6.83 -20.23
C VAL A 174 14.85 5.78 -19.77
N ASP A 175 15.81 5.45 -20.62
CA ASP A 175 16.88 4.50 -20.31
C ASP A 175 17.53 4.80 -18.95
N CYS A 176 17.61 3.79 -18.08
CA CYS A 176 18.16 3.92 -16.73
C CYS A 176 19.64 4.31 -16.71
N THR A 177 20.35 4.23 -17.84
CA THR A 177 21.74 4.68 -18.01
C THR A 177 21.86 6.07 -18.66
N ALA A 178 20.76 6.68 -19.10
CA ALA A 178 20.75 8.02 -19.68
C ALA A 178 21.35 9.05 -18.72
N PRO A 179 21.87 10.20 -19.18
CA PRO A 179 22.41 11.24 -18.31
C PRO A 179 21.45 11.63 -17.19
N TYR A 180 21.99 11.90 -15.99
CA TYR A 180 21.20 12.12 -14.78
C TYR A 180 20.03 13.11 -14.93
N GLY A 181 20.26 14.25 -15.60
CA GLY A 181 19.23 15.27 -15.82
C GLY A 181 18.10 14.86 -16.78
N GLN A 182 18.23 13.73 -17.48
CA GLN A 182 17.23 13.20 -18.42
C GLN A 182 16.41 12.05 -17.81
N ARG A 183 16.97 11.32 -16.84
CA ARG A 183 16.28 10.21 -16.16
C ARG A 183 15.11 10.73 -15.32
N TRP A 184 14.20 9.82 -14.97
CA TRP A 184 13.16 10.12 -14.00
C TRP A 184 13.78 10.61 -12.69
N GLN A 185 13.25 11.72 -12.16
CA GLN A 185 13.77 12.35 -10.96
C GLN A 185 13.15 11.70 -9.73
N ASP A 186 13.89 10.83 -9.06
CA ASP A 186 13.46 10.13 -7.84
C ASP A 186 13.76 10.91 -6.55
N GLY A 187 14.33 12.11 -6.67
CA GLY A 187 14.78 12.92 -5.54
C GLY A 187 16.03 12.38 -4.84
N ALA A 188 16.76 11.44 -5.45
CA ALA A 188 18.04 10.98 -4.97
C ALA A 188 19.20 11.76 -5.60
N LEU A 189 20.42 11.51 -5.15
CA LEU A 189 21.64 11.98 -5.82
C LEU A 189 21.97 11.10 -7.04
N ASP A 190 22.75 11.66 -7.97
CA ASP A 190 23.25 10.88 -9.12
C ASP A 190 24.14 9.73 -8.65
N MET A 191 23.70 8.51 -8.95
CA MET A 191 24.42 7.26 -8.70
C MET A 191 24.88 6.61 -10.01
N GLY A 192 24.85 7.33 -11.13
CA GLY A 192 25.31 6.85 -12.44
C GLY A 192 24.23 6.13 -13.24
N THR A 193 23.30 5.45 -12.58
CA THR A 193 22.10 4.84 -13.18
C THR A 193 20.87 5.10 -12.31
N GLY A 194 19.67 4.80 -12.83
CA GLY A 194 18.48 4.62 -12.01
C GLY A 194 18.55 3.36 -11.13
N PHE A 195 17.66 3.26 -10.14
CA PHE A 195 17.37 2.04 -9.38
C PHE A 195 16.78 0.95 -10.31
N ASP A 196 17.04 -0.33 -10.00
CA ASP A 196 16.66 -1.49 -10.84
C ASP A 196 17.14 -1.41 -12.30
N CYS A 197 18.25 -0.70 -12.53
CA CYS A 197 18.88 -0.67 -13.84
C CYS A 197 19.65 -1.97 -14.07
N PHE A 198 19.10 -2.88 -14.88
CA PHE A 198 19.68 -4.18 -15.14
C PHE A 198 20.71 -4.07 -16.26
N ASP A 199 21.84 -3.46 -15.93
CA ASP A 199 22.93 -3.17 -16.85
C ASP A 199 24.31 -3.14 -16.15
N GLU A 200 25.39 -3.18 -16.91
CA GLU A 200 26.76 -3.14 -16.37
C GLU A 200 27.12 -1.81 -15.69
N PRO A 201 26.65 -0.63 -16.14
CA PRO A 201 26.81 0.61 -15.39
C PRO A 201 26.24 0.59 -13.97
N ALA A 202 25.31 -0.32 -13.65
CA ALA A 202 24.75 -0.45 -12.31
C ALA A 202 25.65 -1.23 -11.34
N HIS A 203 26.65 -1.96 -11.84
CA HIS A 203 27.58 -2.73 -11.00
C HIS A 203 28.35 -1.79 -10.07
N ALA A 204 28.57 -2.20 -8.82
CA ALA A 204 29.06 -1.34 -7.74
C ALA A 204 30.40 -0.65 -8.08
N ASP A 205 31.30 -1.35 -8.76
CA ASP A 205 32.64 -0.91 -9.17
C ASP A 205 32.72 -0.41 -10.63
N SER A 206 31.58 -0.20 -11.29
CA SER A 206 31.54 0.19 -12.70
C SER A 206 32.37 1.44 -13.00
N THR A 207 33.19 1.35 -14.05
CA THR A 207 34.01 2.46 -14.53
C THR A 207 33.27 3.36 -15.51
N ALA A 208 32.11 2.93 -16.03
CA ALA A 208 31.31 3.58 -17.07
C ALA A 208 30.48 4.79 -16.61
N ILE A 209 30.56 5.14 -15.32
CA ILE A 209 29.82 6.25 -14.71
C ILE A 209 30.71 7.48 -14.46
N ASN A 210 30.09 8.64 -14.31
CA ASN A 210 30.79 9.90 -14.06
C ASN A 210 31.43 9.96 -12.64
N ALA A 211 32.33 10.92 -12.42
CA ALA A 211 33.09 11.04 -11.17
C ALA A 211 32.22 11.36 -9.94
N SER A 212 31.16 12.16 -10.10
CA SER A 212 30.22 12.48 -9.02
C SER A 212 29.47 11.24 -8.56
N ALA A 213 28.97 10.43 -9.50
CA ALA A 213 28.33 9.15 -9.23
C ALA A 213 29.26 8.18 -8.50
N LYS A 214 30.53 8.05 -8.92
CA LYS A 214 31.53 7.24 -8.20
C LYS A 214 31.70 7.69 -6.76
N THR A 215 31.82 9.00 -6.54
CA THR A 215 31.99 9.59 -5.21
C THR A 215 30.76 9.30 -4.32
N ASN A 216 29.55 9.39 -4.87
CA ASN A 216 28.32 9.12 -4.14
C ASN A 216 28.19 7.63 -3.77
N ARG A 217 28.47 6.71 -4.71
CA ARG A 217 28.49 5.26 -4.43
C ARG A 217 29.51 4.89 -3.36
N GLN A 218 30.72 5.45 -3.43
CA GLN A 218 31.75 5.25 -2.42
C GLN A 218 31.30 5.75 -1.05
N ARG A 219 30.68 6.94 -0.99
CA ARG A 219 30.14 7.49 0.26
C ARG A 219 29.09 6.58 0.87
N LEU A 220 28.13 6.11 0.06
CA LEU A 220 27.09 5.19 0.53
C LEU A 220 27.71 3.89 1.02
N THR A 221 28.54 3.25 0.19
CA THR A 221 29.20 1.98 0.50
C THR A 221 30.00 2.06 1.80
N SER A 222 30.87 3.07 1.94
CA SER A 222 31.66 3.25 3.16
C SER A 222 30.82 3.54 4.41
N ALA A 223 29.66 4.19 4.27
CA ALA A 223 28.76 4.42 5.40
C ALA A 223 28.03 3.12 5.81
N MET A 224 27.57 2.35 4.83
CA MET A 224 26.91 1.06 5.03
C MET A 224 27.87 0.03 5.66
N GLU A 225 29.07 -0.12 5.13
CA GLU A 225 30.08 -1.08 5.60
C GLU A 225 30.51 -0.83 7.06
N LYS A 226 30.62 0.44 7.47
CA LYS A 226 30.94 0.81 8.86
C LYS A 226 29.92 0.30 9.86
N GLU A 227 28.68 0.10 9.43
CA GLU A 227 27.58 -0.38 10.27
C GLU A 227 27.25 -1.86 10.03
N GLY A 228 28.15 -2.61 9.37
CA GLY A 228 28.04 -4.06 9.22
C GLY A 228 27.18 -4.53 8.05
N PHE A 229 26.97 -3.67 7.05
CA PHE A 229 26.36 -4.06 5.79
C PHE A 229 27.40 -4.45 4.74
N VAL A 230 27.07 -5.39 3.86
CA VAL A 230 27.89 -5.82 2.74
C VAL A 230 27.13 -5.57 1.44
N GLY A 231 27.77 -4.89 0.48
CA GLY A 231 27.20 -4.58 -0.83
C GLY A 231 27.19 -5.78 -1.79
N TYR A 232 26.27 -5.76 -2.77
CA TYR A 232 26.28 -6.72 -3.88
C TYR A 232 26.97 -6.14 -5.12
N SER A 233 27.91 -6.89 -5.71
CA SER A 233 28.78 -6.34 -6.76
C SER A 233 28.04 -5.90 -8.04
N LYS A 234 26.86 -6.47 -8.32
CA LYS A 234 26.10 -6.13 -9.54
C LYS A 234 25.11 -4.99 -9.36
N GLU A 235 24.92 -4.51 -8.14
CA GLU A 235 23.87 -3.54 -7.81
C GLU A 235 24.39 -2.54 -6.78
N TRP A 236 24.66 -1.30 -7.21
CA TRP A 236 25.22 -0.27 -6.33
C TRP A 236 24.32 0.10 -5.13
N TRP A 237 23.02 -0.19 -5.21
CA TRP A 237 22.02 0.15 -4.21
C TRP A 237 21.81 -0.96 -3.16
N HIS A 238 22.32 -2.17 -3.40
CA HIS A 238 21.93 -3.37 -2.66
C HIS A 238 22.90 -3.70 -1.52
N PHE A 239 22.39 -3.78 -0.29
CA PHE A 239 23.19 -4.04 0.90
C PHE A 239 22.52 -5.04 1.85
N THR A 240 23.27 -6.01 2.35
CA THR A 240 22.81 -6.98 3.34
C THR A 240 23.53 -6.80 4.68
N TYR A 241 22.78 -6.64 5.76
CA TYR A 241 23.31 -6.62 7.12
C TYR A 241 23.74 -8.03 7.55
N THR A 242 24.97 -8.18 8.04
CA THR A 242 25.53 -9.49 8.42
C THR A 242 25.70 -9.67 9.93
N GLY A 243 25.19 -8.74 10.75
CA GLY A 243 25.40 -8.75 12.20
C GLY A 243 24.69 -9.89 12.95
N ASN A 244 23.69 -10.53 12.34
CA ASN A 244 22.99 -11.66 12.95
C ASN A 244 22.73 -12.80 11.94
N PRO A 245 23.65 -13.79 11.86
CA PRO A 245 23.52 -14.90 10.92
C PRO A 245 22.40 -15.89 11.27
N ALA A 246 21.80 -15.80 12.47
CA ALA A 246 20.71 -16.67 12.88
C ALA A 246 19.38 -16.30 12.20
N LEU A 247 19.21 -15.04 11.79
CA LEU A 247 18.04 -14.57 11.05
C LEU A 247 18.25 -14.75 9.54
N ASN A 248 18.21 -15.99 9.08
CA ASN A 248 18.50 -16.34 7.68
C ASN A 248 17.37 -17.09 6.96
N GLN A 249 16.23 -17.29 7.63
CA GLN A 249 15.07 -17.96 7.09
C GLN A 249 14.34 -17.09 6.06
N VAL A 250 13.92 -17.70 4.95
CA VAL A 250 13.03 -17.07 3.97
C VAL A 250 11.61 -17.00 4.56
N MET A 251 11.01 -15.81 4.53
CA MET A 251 9.68 -15.53 5.08
C MET A 251 8.70 -15.14 3.98
N ASP A 252 7.41 -15.46 4.15
CA ASP A 252 6.35 -15.06 3.22
C ASP A 252 5.09 -14.52 3.92
N PHE A 253 5.21 -13.31 4.48
CA PHE A 253 4.09 -12.55 5.02
C PHE A 253 3.87 -11.26 4.21
N PRO A 254 2.62 -10.77 4.05
CA PRO A 254 2.37 -9.53 3.32
C PRO A 254 2.86 -8.30 4.09
N ILE A 255 3.29 -7.29 3.35
CA ILE A 255 3.62 -5.97 3.87
C ILE A 255 2.34 -5.16 4.00
N THR A 256 1.80 -5.06 5.20
CA THR A 256 0.59 -4.27 5.51
C THR A 256 0.94 -2.86 5.99
N PRO A 257 0.00 -1.90 6.02
CA PRO A 257 0.26 -0.55 6.53
C PRO A 257 0.65 -0.56 8.02
N LEU A 258 1.63 0.26 8.43
CA LEU A 258 1.97 0.40 9.86
C LEU A 258 0.73 0.77 10.68
N ALA A 259 -0.07 1.72 10.19
CA ALA A 259 -1.26 2.20 10.88
C ALA A 259 -2.24 1.08 11.22
N LEU A 260 -2.39 0.05 10.37
CA LEU A 260 -3.25 -1.09 10.65
C LEU A 260 -2.71 -1.93 11.81
N SER A 261 -1.38 -2.13 11.85
CA SER A 261 -0.73 -2.91 12.91
C SER A 261 -0.75 -2.21 14.27
N THR A 262 -0.81 -0.87 14.30
CA THR A 262 -0.84 -0.07 15.53
C THR A 262 -2.23 0.42 15.93
N SER A 263 -3.21 0.38 15.02
CA SER A 263 -4.57 0.87 15.26
C SER A 263 -5.24 0.13 16.42
N GLN A 264 -5.85 0.89 17.33
CA GLN A 264 -6.66 0.38 18.43
C GLN A 264 -8.16 0.50 18.15
N GLN A 265 -8.58 1.18 17.08
CA GLN A 265 -9.98 1.36 16.71
C GLN A 265 -10.22 1.07 15.23
N LEU A 266 -11.16 0.17 14.92
CA LEU A 266 -11.62 -0.07 13.54
C LEU A 266 -13.12 0.18 13.42
N ILE A 267 -13.52 0.87 12.37
CA ILE A 267 -14.90 0.85 11.87
C ILE A 267 -14.90 0.03 10.57
N ILE A 268 -15.58 -1.11 10.61
CA ILE A 268 -15.64 -2.03 9.48
C ILE A 268 -16.98 -1.86 8.81
N VAL A 269 -16.97 -1.40 7.56
CA VAL A 269 -18.14 -1.28 6.71
C VAL A 269 -18.11 -2.39 5.67
N THR A 270 -19.20 -3.13 5.54
CA THR A 270 -19.30 -4.18 4.53
C THR A 270 -20.58 -4.10 3.74
N THR A 271 -20.48 -4.49 2.47
CA THR A 271 -21.61 -4.60 1.55
C THR A 271 -21.70 -5.99 0.97
N LYS A 272 -22.89 -6.38 0.51
CA LYS A 272 -23.11 -7.71 -0.09
C LYS A 272 -22.18 -7.96 -1.29
N ASN A 273 -21.94 -6.95 -2.11
CA ASN A 273 -21.08 -7.02 -3.29
C ASN A 273 -20.71 -5.61 -3.78
N TRP A 274 -19.86 -5.54 -4.82
CA TRP A 274 -19.38 -4.32 -5.46
C TRP A 274 -20.46 -3.32 -5.94
N SER A 275 -21.71 -3.75 -6.13
CA SER A 275 -22.81 -2.93 -6.64
C SER A 275 -23.90 -2.62 -5.61
N ALA A 276 -23.83 -3.25 -4.43
CA ALA A 276 -24.82 -3.04 -3.37
C ALA A 276 -24.70 -1.62 -2.81
N THR A 277 -25.84 -0.96 -2.60
CA THR A 277 -25.91 0.42 -2.10
C THR A 277 -26.16 0.51 -0.59
N GLN A 278 -26.45 -0.62 0.05
CA GLN A 278 -26.65 -0.76 1.49
C GLN A 278 -25.56 -1.65 2.07
N GLY A 279 -25.20 -1.38 3.32
CA GLY A 279 -24.21 -2.13 4.06
C GLY A 279 -24.43 -2.07 5.56
N THR A 280 -23.47 -2.66 6.27
CA THR A 280 -23.45 -2.70 7.73
C THR A 280 -22.11 -2.21 8.22
N ALA A 281 -22.13 -1.35 9.24
CA ALA A 281 -20.96 -0.85 9.94
C ALA A 281 -20.88 -1.47 11.34
N GLN A 282 -19.69 -1.90 11.74
CA GLN A 282 -19.39 -2.42 13.07
C GLN A 282 -18.11 -1.79 13.63
N ARG A 283 -18.20 -1.29 14.86
CA ARG A 283 -17.05 -0.75 15.61
C ARG A 283 -16.30 -1.86 16.32
N TYR A 284 -14.98 -1.72 16.37
CA TYR A 284 -14.08 -2.61 17.08
C TYR A 284 -13.01 -1.85 17.84
N GLU A 285 -12.64 -2.37 19.01
CA GLU A 285 -11.46 -1.94 19.77
C GLU A 285 -10.45 -3.08 19.89
N ARG A 286 -9.16 -2.76 19.82
CA ARG A 286 -8.10 -3.75 19.97
C ARG A 286 -7.82 -4.02 21.45
N HIS A 287 -8.00 -5.26 21.87
CA HIS A 287 -7.61 -5.77 23.18
C HIS A 287 -6.50 -6.81 23.00
N GLY A 288 -5.26 -6.41 23.35
CA GLY A 288 -4.07 -7.22 23.10
C GLY A 288 -3.81 -7.41 21.60
N LYS A 289 -3.76 -8.66 21.14
CA LYS A 289 -3.55 -9.00 19.72
C LYS A 289 -4.85 -9.09 18.91
N THR A 290 -6.02 -8.98 19.54
CA THR A 290 -7.33 -9.22 18.92
C THR A 290 -8.24 -7.99 18.96
N PHE A 291 -9.17 -7.89 18.01
CA PHE A 291 -10.22 -6.87 18.00
C PHE A 291 -11.52 -7.42 18.58
N GLN A 292 -12.20 -6.63 19.41
CA GLN A 292 -13.50 -6.94 20.02
C GLN A 292 -14.58 -5.98 19.53
N LYS A 293 -15.79 -6.48 19.32
CA LYS A 293 -16.94 -5.68 18.86
C LYS A 293 -17.38 -4.69 19.95
N ILE A 294 -17.65 -3.45 19.55
CA ILE A 294 -18.15 -2.38 20.42
C ILE A 294 -19.57 -1.97 20.03
N GLY A 295 -20.52 -2.39 20.85
CA GLY A 295 -21.96 -2.19 20.63
C GLY A 295 -22.48 -2.92 19.39
N GLU A 296 -23.77 -2.71 19.13
CA GLU A 296 -24.46 -3.33 18.00
C GLU A 296 -24.00 -2.76 16.65
N PRO A 297 -24.01 -3.58 15.58
CA PRO A 297 -23.82 -3.09 14.22
C PRO A 297 -24.99 -2.18 13.81
N PHE A 298 -24.73 -1.26 12.88
CA PHE A 298 -25.73 -0.35 12.36
C PHE A 298 -25.71 -0.27 10.84
N ALA A 299 -26.84 0.12 10.25
CA ALA A 299 -26.99 0.20 8.81
C ALA A 299 -26.27 1.42 8.24
N VAL A 300 -25.76 1.29 7.02
CA VAL A 300 -25.21 2.40 6.23
C VAL A 300 -25.72 2.30 4.80
N VAL A 301 -25.76 3.45 4.12
CA VAL A 301 -25.90 3.53 2.66
C VAL A 301 -24.60 4.05 2.07
N ILE A 302 -24.25 3.59 0.87
CA ILE A 302 -23.01 3.97 0.19
C ILE A 302 -23.32 4.61 -1.17
N GLY A 303 -22.29 4.80 -2.00
CA GLY A 303 -22.43 5.34 -3.35
C GLY A 303 -23.53 4.64 -4.16
N LYS A 304 -24.26 5.40 -4.96
CA LYS A 304 -25.37 4.93 -5.83
C LYS A 304 -24.98 3.81 -6.80
N SER A 305 -23.68 3.65 -7.07
CA SER A 305 -23.11 2.60 -7.92
C SER A 305 -22.37 1.52 -7.11
N GLY A 306 -22.41 1.54 -5.78
CA GLY A 306 -21.74 0.59 -4.89
C GLY A 306 -20.32 0.98 -4.50
N LEU A 307 -19.41 0.00 -4.39
CA LEU A 307 -18.02 0.18 -3.99
C LEU A 307 -17.05 0.12 -5.19
N ALA A 308 -15.88 0.74 -5.04
CA ALA A 308 -14.70 0.55 -5.86
C ALA A 308 -13.41 0.75 -5.07
N TRP A 309 -12.34 0.02 -5.38
CA TRP A 309 -11.04 0.17 -4.74
C TRP A 309 -10.57 1.61 -4.77
N GLY A 310 -10.36 2.19 -3.59
CA GLY A 310 -9.95 3.58 -3.40
C GLY A 310 -8.49 3.70 -2.97
N LYS A 311 -7.89 4.85 -3.25
CA LYS A 311 -6.54 5.21 -2.83
C LYS A 311 -6.54 5.50 -1.33
N GLY A 312 -6.24 4.48 -0.53
CA GLY A 312 -6.10 4.60 0.93
C GLY A 312 -4.70 4.22 1.39
N LEU A 313 -4.63 3.47 2.49
CA LEU A 313 -3.38 2.97 3.06
C LEU A 313 -2.83 1.73 2.34
N THR A 314 -3.65 1.04 1.55
CA THR A 314 -3.27 -0.19 0.85
C THR A 314 -3.10 0.03 -0.65
N VAL A 315 -2.22 -0.74 -1.28
CA VAL A 315 -2.03 -0.77 -2.73
C VAL A 315 -3.30 -1.27 -3.43
N VAL A 316 -3.77 -0.53 -4.44
CA VAL A 316 -5.02 -0.78 -5.18
C VAL A 316 -4.86 -1.78 -6.33
N GLU A 317 -3.75 -1.71 -7.06
CA GLU A 317 -3.49 -2.58 -8.21
C GLU A 317 -2.43 -3.64 -7.87
N PRO A 318 -2.45 -4.84 -8.46
CA PRO A 318 -3.44 -5.38 -9.38
C PRO A 318 -4.55 -6.14 -8.63
N ARG A 319 -5.60 -5.47 -8.16
CA ARG A 319 -6.77 -6.14 -7.57
C ARG A 319 -7.89 -6.31 -8.58
N GLN A 320 -8.59 -7.43 -8.50
CA GLN A 320 -9.84 -7.61 -9.23
C GLN A 320 -10.94 -6.72 -8.62
N GLY A 321 -11.80 -6.19 -9.48
CA GLY A 321 -12.91 -5.33 -9.08
C GLY A 321 -12.81 -3.91 -9.66
N PRO A 322 -13.85 -3.09 -9.46
CA PRO A 322 -13.87 -1.71 -9.94
C PRO A 322 -12.87 -0.85 -9.16
N VAL A 323 -12.17 0.06 -9.86
CA VAL A 323 -11.25 1.05 -9.28
C VAL A 323 -11.93 2.41 -9.25
N LYS A 324 -11.81 3.13 -8.13
CA LYS A 324 -12.47 4.40 -7.86
C LYS A 324 -11.98 5.47 -8.84
N ARG A 325 -12.93 6.23 -9.39
CA ARG A 325 -12.67 7.39 -10.27
C ARG A 325 -13.61 8.54 -9.90
N GLU A 326 -13.26 9.75 -10.33
CA GLU A 326 -14.12 10.91 -10.17
C GLU A 326 -15.46 10.69 -10.90
N GLY A 327 -16.57 11.04 -10.24
CA GLY A 327 -17.92 10.91 -10.81
C GLY A 327 -18.48 9.50 -11.01
N ASP A 328 -17.79 8.43 -10.62
CA ASP A 328 -18.23 7.03 -10.84
C ASP A 328 -19.46 6.59 -10.03
N GLY A 329 -19.90 7.41 -9.07
CA GLY A 329 -21.03 7.10 -8.20
C GLY A 329 -20.73 6.08 -7.09
N LYS A 330 -19.46 5.72 -6.87
CA LYS A 330 -19.03 4.64 -5.96
C LYS A 330 -18.35 5.19 -4.72
N ALA A 331 -18.52 4.50 -3.60
CA ALA A 331 -17.73 4.75 -2.39
C ALA A 331 -16.41 3.95 -2.39
N PRO A 332 -15.34 4.48 -1.79
CA PRO A 332 -14.04 3.82 -1.86
C PRO A 332 -14.00 2.58 -0.96
N ALA A 333 -13.43 1.49 -1.47
CA ALA A 333 -13.15 0.27 -0.76
C ALA A 333 -11.65 0.18 -0.45
N GLY A 334 -11.29 -0.34 0.72
CA GLY A 334 -9.92 -0.38 1.22
C GLY A 334 -9.82 -0.01 2.69
N ILE A 335 -8.61 0.39 3.11
CA ILE A 335 -8.33 0.88 4.45
C ILE A 335 -8.01 2.37 4.39
N PHE A 336 -8.72 3.17 5.18
CA PHE A 336 -8.59 4.63 5.18
C PHE A 336 -8.42 5.15 6.60
N LYS A 337 -7.64 6.21 6.75
CA LYS A 337 -7.64 7.00 7.98
C LYS A 337 -8.93 7.83 8.03
N LEU A 338 -9.41 8.04 9.25
CA LEU A 338 -10.46 8.99 9.55
C LEU A 338 -9.80 10.31 9.94
N GLY A 339 -9.96 11.32 9.09
CA GLY A 339 -9.36 12.64 9.27
C GLY A 339 -10.24 13.55 10.12
N THR A 340 -10.28 14.83 9.73
CA THR A 340 -11.01 15.89 10.43
C THR A 340 -12.52 15.63 10.44
N ALA A 341 -13.11 15.65 11.63
CA ALA A 341 -14.55 15.75 11.82
C ALA A 341 -15.03 17.16 11.44
N PHE A 342 -16.26 17.28 10.96
CA PHE A 342 -16.85 18.57 10.62
C PHE A 342 -18.33 18.63 10.99
N GLY A 343 -18.87 19.84 11.09
CA GLY A 343 -20.27 20.04 11.40
C GLY A 343 -20.68 21.51 11.46
N TYR A 344 -21.96 21.76 11.68
CA TYR A 344 -22.52 23.13 11.58
C TYR A 344 -22.32 23.97 12.86
N ASP A 345 -22.12 23.29 13.98
CA ASP A 345 -21.93 23.89 15.29
C ASP A 345 -20.48 24.33 15.46
N LYS A 346 -20.25 25.34 16.32
CA LYS A 346 -18.90 25.86 16.60
C LYS A 346 -17.98 24.83 17.29
N THR A 347 -18.57 23.88 17.99
CA THR A 347 -17.89 22.79 18.70
C THR A 347 -18.71 21.52 18.56
N ALA A 348 -18.07 20.36 18.65
CA ALA A 348 -18.73 19.07 18.66
C ALA A 348 -18.17 18.17 19.77
N ASP A 349 -18.96 17.19 20.19
CA ASP A 349 -18.54 16.13 21.11
C ASP A 349 -17.72 15.09 20.32
N THR A 350 -16.42 15.36 20.16
CA THR A 350 -15.48 14.54 19.41
C THR A 350 -14.06 14.78 19.90
N GLN A 351 -13.22 13.74 19.87
CA GLN A 351 -11.78 13.88 20.11
C GLN A 351 -11.00 14.09 18.80
N LEU A 352 -11.59 13.76 17.65
CA LEU A 352 -11.01 14.09 16.34
C LEU A 352 -10.83 15.61 16.18
N PRO A 353 -9.85 16.07 15.39
CA PRO A 353 -9.81 17.45 14.92
C PRO A 353 -11.17 17.85 14.34
N TYR A 354 -11.66 19.03 14.68
CA TYR A 354 -13.02 19.47 14.30
C TYR A 354 -13.00 20.78 13.49
N LEU A 355 -13.70 20.79 12.37
CA LEU A 355 -13.89 21.94 11.49
C LEU A 355 -15.35 22.42 11.49
N PRO A 356 -15.65 23.57 12.09
CA PRO A 356 -16.96 24.22 11.96
C PRO A 356 -17.19 24.68 10.52
N LEU A 357 -18.28 24.25 9.90
CA LEU A 357 -18.61 24.56 8.53
C LEU A 357 -19.21 25.96 8.39
N THR A 358 -18.57 26.81 7.60
CA THR A 358 -19.05 28.15 7.23
C THR A 358 -19.83 28.09 5.91
N PRO A 359 -20.62 29.11 5.55
CA PRO A 359 -21.29 29.18 4.25
C PRO A 359 -20.33 29.19 3.04
N THR A 360 -19.05 29.46 3.26
CA THR A 360 -18.02 29.60 2.22
C THR A 360 -17.07 28.42 2.16
N LEU A 361 -17.22 27.44 3.07
CA LEU A 361 -16.44 26.21 3.04
C LEU A 361 -16.92 25.28 1.92
N GLU A 362 -15.97 24.86 1.11
CA GLU A 362 -16.16 24.01 -0.07
C GLU A 362 -15.17 22.85 -0.02
N CYS A 363 -15.57 21.68 -0.50
CA CYS A 363 -14.62 20.63 -0.86
C CYS A 363 -14.42 20.67 -2.38
N VAL A 364 -13.18 20.82 -2.85
CA VAL A 364 -12.90 20.96 -4.28
C VAL A 364 -12.88 19.60 -4.95
N ASP A 365 -13.77 19.39 -5.92
CA ASP A 365 -13.87 18.15 -6.71
C ASP A 365 -13.38 18.31 -8.17
N ASP A 366 -12.91 19.50 -8.54
CA ASP A 366 -12.28 19.76 -9.83
C ASP A 366 -10.87 19.14 -9.89
N SER A 367 -10.73 18.04 -10.65
CA SER A 367 -9.46 17.34 -10.85
C SER A 367 -8.33 18.17 -11.46
N GLN A 368 -8.63 19.33 -12.05
CA GLN A 368 -7.63 20.24 -12.62
C GLN A 368 -7.12 21.29 -11.62
N SER A 369 -7.80 21.44 -10.47
CA SER A 369 -7.41 22.39 -9.42
C SER A 369 -6.19 21.89 -8.64
N LYS A 370 -5.36 22.82 -8.19
CA LYS A 370 -4.26 22.54 -7.24
C LYS A 370 -4.78 22.16 -5.86
N ARG A 371 -6.07 22.37 -5.61
CA ARG A 371 -6.80 22.11 -4.36
C ARG A 371 -7.70 20.88 -4.47
N TYR A 372 -7.59 20.09 -5.53
CA TYR A 372 -8.41 18.90 -5.71
C TYR A 372 -8.38 17.99 -4.46
N ASN A 373 -9.56 17.57 -4.01
CA ASN A 373 -9.78 16.79 -2.79
C ASN A 373 -9.34 17.49 -1.47
N GLU A 374 -9.39 18.83 -1.43
CA GLU A 374 -9.16 19.62 -0.21
C GLU A 374 -10.43 20.35 0.23
N LEU A 375 -10.60 20.49 1.56
CA LEU A 375 -11.55 21.42 2.16
C LEU A 375 -10.92 22.82 2.21
N VAL A 376 -11.54 23.79 1.56
CA VAL A 376 -11.04 25.16 1.42
C VAL A 376 -12.13 26.18 1.73
N ASP A 377 -11.75 27.30 2.35
CA ASP A 377 -12.65 28.44 2.53
C ASP A 377 -12.55 29.35 1.32
N GLY A 378 -13.57 29.31 0.45
CA GLY A 378 -13.64 30.09 -0.78
C GLY A 378 -13.67 31.61 -0.56
N ALA A 379 -13.89 32.09 0.67
CA ALA A 379 -13.76 33.51 0.99
C ALA A 379 -12.30 33.97 1.15
N THR A 380 -11.38 33.04 1.42
CA THR A 380 -9.98 33.34 1.74
C THR A 380 -9.01 32.77 0.70
N VAL A 381 -9.42 31.75 -0.04
CA VAL A 381 -8.61 31.09 -1.05
C VAL A 381 -9.01 31.57 -2.44
N ALA A 382 -8.02 32.02 -3.22
CA ALA A 382 -8.23 32.36 -4.63
C ALA A 382 -8.69 31.12 -5.41
N LYS A 383 -9.84 31.24 -6.07
CA LYS A 383 -10.49 30.13 -6.76
C LYS A 383 -9.75 29.74 -8.04
N ASP A 384 -9.33 28.48 -8.13
CA ASP A 384 -8.75 27.85 -9.33
C ASP A 384 -9.55 26.61 -9.79
N TRP A 385 -10.75 26.40 -9.25
CA TRP A 385 -11.64 25.28 -9.55
C TRP A 385 -12.97 25.74 -10.16
N ASN A 386 -13.54 24.89 -11.03
CA ASN A 386 -14.85 25.11 -11.65
C ASN A 386 -15.98 24.34 -10.98
N SER A 387 -15.65 23.31 -10.20
CA SER A 387 -16.60 22.50 -9.46
C SER A 387 -16.12 22.26 -8.03
N SER A 388 -17.08 22.19 -7.11
CA SER A 388 -16.88 21.96 -5.69
C SER A 388 -18.17 21.50 -5.04
N GLU A 389 -18.04 20.81 -3.92
CA GLU A 389 -19.14 20.51 -3.03
C GLU A 389 -19.26 21.56 -1.92
N THR A 390 -20.43 22.20 -1.82
CA THR A 390 -20.74 23.11 -0.71
C THR A 390 -20.88 22.31 0.58
N MET A 391 -20.08 22.67 1.60
CA MET A 391 -20.03 21.89 2.83
C MET A 391 -21.18 22.22 3.79
N ARG A 392 -21.62 23.49 3.85
CA ARG A 392 -22.79 23.87 4.65
C ARG A 392 -24.06 23.83 3.78
N ARG A 393 -24.77 22.71 3.84
CA ARG A 393 -25.93 22.38 2.99
C ARG A 393 -27.27 22.66 3.69
N ASP A 394 -28.29 23.00 2.91
CA ASP A 394 -29.65 23.24 3.41
C ASP A 394 -30.41 21.96 3.79
N ASP A 395 -29.96 20.80 3.30
CA ASP A 395 -30.57 19.48 3.58
C ASP A 395 -30.01 18.78 4.82
N ASP A 396 -29.17 19.48 5.60
CA ASP A 396 -28.56 19.00 6.84
C ASP A 396 -27.71 17.72 6.75
N MET A 397 -27.45 17.19 5.55
CA MET A 397 -26.66 15.96 5.39
C MET A 397 -25.26 16.08 6.00
N TYR A 398 -24.68 17.28 5.99
CA TYR A 398 -23.33 17.59 6.51
C TYR A 398 -23.35 18.26 7.88
N ARG A 399 -24.48 18.23 8.59
CA ARG A 399 -24.58 18.73 9.97
C ARG A 399 -23.57 18.03 10.89
N ASN A 400 -23.28 16.75 10.63
CA ASN A 400 -22.19 16.00 11.23
C ASN A 400 -21.51 15.16 10.14
N GLY A 401 -20.18 15.15 10.11
CA GLY A 401 -19.43 14.32 9.19
C GLY A 401 -17.97 14.14 9.58
N ILE A 402 -17.29 13.25 8.85
CA ILE A 402 -15.87 12.94 9.02
C ILE A 402 -15.25 12.83 7.64
N PHE A 403 -14.14 13.54 7.43
CA PHE A 403 -13.33 13.41 6.21
C PHE A 403 -12.67 12.04 6.17
N ILE A 404 -12.93 11.27 5.11
CA ILE A 404 -12.23 10.01 4.86
C ILE A 404 -10.99 10.33 4.04
N GLU A 405 -9.80 9.96 4.51
CA GLU A 405 -8.53 10.22 3.80
C GLU A 405 -8.34 9.27 2.59
N HIS A 406 -9.37 9.14 1.76
CA HIS A 406 -9.28 8.60 0.41
C HIS A 406 -8.66 9.65 -0.49
N ASN A 407 -7.75 9.21 -1.36
CA ASN A 407 -7.04 10.06 -2.30
C ASN A 407 -6.27 11.20 -1.61
N THR A 408 -5.57 10.89 -0.52
CA THR A 408 -4.73 11.84 0.24
C THR A 408 -3.28 11.31 0.27
N PRO A 409 -2.28 12.00 -0.29
CA PRO A 409 -2.39 13.21 -1.12
C PRO A 409 -3.17 12.97 -2.43
N ALA A 410 -3.71 14.04 -3.00
CA ALA A 410 -4.61 13.94 -4.15
C ALA A 410 -3.89 13.59 -5.45
N VAL A 411 -4.44 12.60 -6.17
CA VAL A 411 -4.14 12.28 -7.55
C VAL A 411 -5.37 12.61 -8.37
N ALA A 412 -5.22 13.51 -9.35
CA ALA A 412 -6.30 13.99 -10.22
C ALA A 412 -7.14 12.82 -10.77
N GLY A 413 -8.46 12.92 -10.61
CA GLY A 413 -9.43 11.95 -11.16
C GLY A 413 -9.59 10.65 -10.36
N ALA A 414 -8.87 10.45 -9.26
CA ALA A 414 -8.99 9.26 -8.41
C ALA A 414 -10.18 9.31 -7.42
N GLY A 415 -11.08 10.28 -7.57
CA GLY A 415 -12.22 10.54 -6.68
C GLY A 415 -11.85 11.50 -5.54
N SER A 416 -12.76 12.41 -5.20
CA SER A 416 -12.60 13.40 -4.14
C SER A 416 -13.79 13.48 -3.19
N CYS A 417 -13.65 14.27 -2.13
CA CYS A 417 -14.74 14.71 -1.24
C CYS A 417 -15.54 13.53 -0.68
N ILE A 418 -14.81 12.54 -0.14
CA ILE A 418 -15.42 11.36 0.46
C ILE A 418 -15.55 11.57 1.96
N PHE A 419 -16.78 11.41 2.45
CA PHE A 419 -17.11 11.62 3.85
C PHE A 419 -17.87 10.44 4.45
N PHE A 420 -17.80 10.33 5.77
CA PHE A 420 -18.96 9.89 6.54
C PHE A 420 -19.89 11.07 6.78
N HIS A 421 -21.19 10.87 6.60
CA HIS A 421 -22.19 11.90 6.83
C HIS A 421 -23.58 11.33 7.14
N ILE A 422 -24.55 12.22 7.39
CA ILE A 422 -25.94 11.85 7.66
C ILE A 422 -26.64 11.45 6.36
N TRP A 423 -27.32 10.31 6.33
CA TRP A 423 -28.08 9.88 5.16
C TRP A 423 -29.38 10.69 4.99
N ARG A 424 -29.98 10.63 3.80
CA ARG A 424 -31.38 11.08 3.60
C ARG A 424 -32.40 10.04 4.07
N GLY A 425 -31.94 8.83 4.34
CA GLY A 425 -32.74 7.68 4.74
C GLY A 425 -32.01 6.37 4.43
N PRO A 426 -32.45 5.25 5.02
CA PRO A 426 -31.75 3.97 4.97
C PRO A 426 -31.75 3.29 3.59
N THR A 427 -32.50 3.83 2.62
CA THR A 427 -32.56 3.33 1.23
C THR A 427 -32.09 4.37 0.21
N SER A 428 -31.58 5.52 0.67
CA SER A 428 -31.22 6.65 -0.18
C SER A 428 -29.70 6.74 -0.35
N PRO A 429 -29.12 6.15 -1.41
CA PRO A 429 -27.68 6.13 -1.59
C PRO A 429 -27.07 7.52 -1.75
N THR A 430 -25.76 7.60 -1.54
CA THR A 430 -24.95 8.80 -1.73
C THR A 430 -24.47 8.89 -3.19
N LEU A 431 -23.75 9.96 -3.53
CA LEU A 431 -23.04 10.06 -4.80
C LEU A 431 -21.65 9.39 -4.79
N GLY A 432 -21.15 8.98 -3.62
CA GLY A 432 -19.80 8.44 -3.45
C GLY A 432 -19.33 8.33 -2.00
N CYS A 433 -20.04 8.95 -1.05
CA CYS A 433 -19.78 8.84 0.38
C CYS A 433 -20.37 7.58 1.02
N THR A 434 -20.12 7.40 2.31
CA THR A 434 -20.84 6.44 3.16
C THR A 434 -21.66 7.22 4.17
N ALA A 435 -22.96 6.94 4.27
CA ALA A 435 -23.88 7.71 5.09
C ALA A 435 -24.70 6.82 6.03
N MET A 436 -25.11 7.38 7.15
CA MET A 436 -25.74 6.64 8.26
C MET A 436 -26.77 7.50 9.00
N ASP A 437 -27.44 6.90 9.98
CA ASP A 437 -28.38 7.61 10.84
C ASP A 437 -27.69 8.76 11.61
N PRO A 438 -28.39 9.91 11.84
CA PRO A 438 -27.86 10.97 12.69
C PRO A 438 -27.39 10.50 14.07
N ALA A 439 -28.05 9.51 14.67
CA ALA A 439 -27.66 8.99 15.97
C ALA A 439 -26.39 8.13 15.88
N ASP A 440 -26.19 7.39 14.79
CA ASP A 440 -25.00 6.56 14.55
C ASP A 440 -23.75 7.42 14.34
N ILE A 441 -23.84 8.47 13.51
CA ILE A 441 -22.66 9.32 13.29
C ILE A 441 -22.25 10.10 14.53
N LYS A 442 -23.22 10.53 15.35
CA LYS A 442 -22.94 11.14 16.67
C LYS A 442 -22.26 10.14 17.61
N ARG A 443 -22.72 8.88 17.64
CA ARG A 443 -22.06 7.81 18.40
C ARG A 443 -20.64 7.53 17.90
N LEU A 444 -20.39 7.62 16.59
CA LEU A 444 -19.03 7.50 16.05
C LEU A 444 -18.15 8.66 16.49
N LEU A 445 -18.62 9.90 16.35
CA LEU A 445 -17.85 11.09 16.75
C LEU A 445 -17.41 11.05 18.22
N GLY A 446 -18.31 10.67 19.13
CA GLY A 446 -17.97 10.55 20.56
C GLY A 446 -17.10 9.34 20.91
N TRP A 447 -16.99 8.35 20.02
CA TRP A 447 -16.19 7.13 20.25
C TRP A 447 -14.78 7.21 19.67
N LEU A 448 -14.61 7.87 18.53
CA LEU A 448 -13.35 7.94 17.81
C LEU A 448 -12.33 8.78 18.58
N ASP A 449 -11.14 8.21 18.79
CA ASP A 449 -10.01 8.84 19.48
C ASP A 449 -8.80 8.85 18.54
N PRO A 450 -8.31 10.02 18.08
CA PRO A 450 -7.15 10.08 17.18
C PRO A 450 -5.87 9.49 17.79
N GLY A 451 -5.74 9.45 19.12
CA GLY A 451 -4.64 8.78 19.81
C GLY A 451 -4.65 7.26 19.65
N GLN A 452 -5.82 6.69 19.35
CA GLN A 452 -6.04 5.27 19.11
C GLN A 452 -5.94 4.88 17.63
N MET A 453 -5.56 5.82 16.75
CA MET A 453 -5.35 5.62 15.31
C MET A 453 -6.53 4.92 14.64
N PRO A 454 -7.73 5.54 14.63
CA PRO A 454 -8.93 4.90 14.11
C PRO A 454 -8.88 4.76 12.60
N LEU A 455 -9.24 3.58 12.10
CA LEU A 455 -9.28 3.29 10.66
C LEU A 455 -10.66 2.82 10.21
N LEU A 456 -11.03 3.23 9.00
CA LEU A 456 -12.11 2.62 8.24
C LEU A 456 -11.57 1.44 7.43
N VAL A 457 -12.21 0.28 7.55
CA VAL A 457 -12.08 -0.82 6.59
C VAL A 457 -13.40 -0.99 5.87
N GLN A 458 -13.45 -0.65 4.58
CA GLN A 458 -14.69 -0.70 3.78
C GLN A 458 -14.54 -1.68 2.62
N LEU A 459 -15.29 -2.78 2.62
CA LEU A 459 -15.11 -3.87 1.63
C LEU A 459 -16.42 -4.57 1.26
N PRO A 460 -16.55 -5.13 0.04
CA PRO A 460 -17.52 -6.19 -0.20
C PRO A 460 -17.24 -7.41 0.68
N GLU A 461 -18.28 -8.18 0.99
CA GLU A 461 -18.22 -9.38 1.82
C GLU A 461 -17.19 -10.41 1.36
N ALA A 462 -17.18 -10.72 0.07
CA ALA A 462 -16.24 -11.68 -0.50
C ALA A 462 -14.78 -11.22 -0.33
N GLU A 463 -14.51 -9.93 -0.55
CA GLU A 463 -13.16 -9.35 -0.39
C GLU A 463 -12.73 -9.34 1.08
N TYR A 464 -13.66 -9.01 1.99
CA TYR A 464 -13.38 -9.04 3.43
C TYR A 464 -12.90 -10.43 3.85
N VAL A 465 -13.60 -11.50 3.42
CA VAL A 465 -13.22 -12.88 3.74
C VAL A 465 -11.84 -13.22 3.18
N GLN A 466 -11.54 -12.84 1.94
CA GLN A 466 -10.24 -13.13 1.31
C GLN A 466 -9.06 -12.36 1.90
N LEU A 467 -9.31 -11.17 2.44
CA LEU A 467 -8.26 -10.27 2.94
C LEU A 467 -8.11 -10.32 4.46
N ARG A 468 -9.12 -10.82 5.19
CA ARG A 468 -9.18 -10.82 6.66
C ARG A 468 -7.88 -11.29 7.30
N GLU A 469 -7.38 -12.46 6.91
CA GLU A 469 -6.20 -13.05 7.54
C GLU A 469 -4.93 -12.28 7.17
N ARG A 470 -4.78 -11.90 5.89
CA ARG A 470 -3.65 -11.10 5.40
C ARG A 470 -3.55 -9.75 6.10
N TRP A 471 -4.67 -9.13 6.40
CA TRP A 471 -4.76 -7.81 7.05
C TRP A 471 -4.90 -7.90 8.58
N GLY A 472 -4.98 -9.10 9.15
CA GLY A 472 -5.20 -9.30 10.59
C GLY A 472 -6.51 -8.67 11.09
N LEU A 473 -7.58 -8.70 10.29
CA LEU A 473 -8.90 -8.16 10.63
C LEU A 473 -9.69 -9.12 11.54
N PRO A 474 -10.62 -8.61 12.37
CA PRO A 474 -11.49 -9.45 13.21
C PRO A 474 -12.41 -10.37 12.41
N GLU A 475 -12.92 -11.41 13.08
CA GLU A 475 -14.07 -12.15 12.58
C GLU A 475 -15.34 -11.29 12.66
N ARG A 476 -16.19 -11.41 11.65
CA ARG A 476 -17.41 -10.61 11.50
C ARG A 476 -18.59 -11.16 12.27
#